data_AF-A0A6M0ATF8-F1
#
_entry.id   AF-A0A6M0ATF8-F1
#
_cell.length_a   1.000
_cell.length_b   1.000
_cell.length_c   1.000
_cell.angle_alpha   90.00
_cell.angle_beta   90.00
_cell.angle_gamma   90.00
#
_symmetry.space_group_name_H-M   'P 1'
#
loop_
_entity.id
_entity.type
_entity.pdbx_description
1 polymer ?
#
loop_
_entity_poly.entity_id
_entity_poly.type
_entity_poly.pdbx_seq_one_letter_code
_entity_poly.pdbx_strand_id
1 'polypeptide(L)'
;VALDGLWLRAPYLHNGSVPNLTNLLETPEKRTKVFYRGYDVYDPEKVGFVSEGEKAEKEGFKYDTSLIANGNQGHLYGTDLPEQDKKALIEYLKTL
;
A
#
# COMPACT_ATOMS: atom_id res chain seq x y z
N VAL A 1 5.86 -14.65 5.92
CA VAL A 1 4.47 -14.19 6.16
C VAL A 1 3.59 -14.83 5.12
N ALA A 2 2.43 -15.38 5.49
CA ALA A 2 1.50 -15.99 4.54
C ALA A 2 0.84 -14.91 3.66
N LEU A 3 0.64 -15.22 2.38
CA LEU A 3 0.02 -14.31 1.42
C LEU A 3 -1.49 -14.51 1.31
N ASP A 4 -2.04 -15.56 1.91
CA ASP A 4 -3.49 -15.82 1.92
C ASP A 4 -4.24 -14.68 2.60
N GLY A 5 -5.22 -14.09 1.90
CA GLY A 5 -5.97 -12.92 2.33
C GLY A 5 -5.14 -11.63 2.39
N LEU A 6 -3.97 -11.58 1.73
CA LEU A 6 -3.12 -10.37 1.69
C LEU A 6 -3.91 -9.16 1.19
N TRP A 7 -4.83 -9.37 0.24
CA TRP A 7 -5.62 -8.31 -0.39
C TRP A 7 -6.47 -7.48 0.59
N LEU A 8 -6.71 -7.97 1.81
CA LEU A 8 -7.44 -7.28 2.89
C LEU A 8 -6.54 -6.74 4.02
N ARG A 9 -5.21 -6.87 3.93
CA ARG A 9 -4.28 -6.59 5.04
C ARG A 9 -3.46 -5.31 4.87
N ALA A 10 -3.90 -4.40 4.00
CA ALA A 10 -3.31 -3.07 3.95
C ALA A 10 -3.47 -2.33 5.29
N PRO A 11 -2.55 -1.42 5.66
CA PRO A 11 -1.32 -1.06 4.96
C PRO A 11 -0.21 -2.12 5.07
N TYR A 12 0.70 -2.15 4.09
CA TYR A 12 1.75 -3.16 3.96
C TYR A 12 3.09 -2.76 4.59
N LEU A 13 4.00 -3.75 4.65
CA LEU A 13 5.26 -3.75 5.43
C LEU A 13 5.04 -3.87 6.95
N HIS A 14 6.11 -4.16 7.68
CA HIS A 14 6.06 -4.44 9.12
C HIS A 14 5.53 -3.27 9.97
N ASN A 15 5.66 -2.04 9.47
CA ASN A 15 5.21 -0.80 10.11
C ASN A 15 3.94 -0.21 9.47
N GLY A 16 3.38 -0.86 8.44
CA GLY A 16 2.21 -0.35 7.73
C GLY A 16 2.48 0.99 7.02
N SER A 17 3.66 1.14 6.42
CA SER A 17 4.13 2.40 5.80
C SER A 17 3.80 2.51 4.31
N VAL A 18 3.15 1.50 3.71
CA VAL A 18 2.76 1.48 2.31
C VAL A 18 1.25 1.26 2.20
N PRO A 19 0.48 2.22 1.66
CA PRO A 19 -0.98 2.23 1.83
C PRO A 19 -1.73 1.14 1.07
N ASN A 20 -1.21 0.69 -0.08
CA ASN A 20 -1.88 -0.23 -0.97
C ASN A 20 -0.85 -1.06 -1.79
N LEU A 21 -1.30 -2.12 -2.45
CA LEU A 21 -0.41 -3.09 -3.09
C LEU A 21 0.26 -2.52 -4.34
N THR A 22 -0.44 -1.65 -5.07
CA THR A 22 0.13 -0.89 -6.19
C THR A 22 1.33 -0.06 -5.74
N ASN A 23 1.23 0.65 -4.60
CA ASN A 23 2.36 1.38 -4.02
C ASN A 23 3.51 0.44 -3.59
N LEU A 24 3.21 -0.77 -3.11
CA LEU A 24 4.25 -1.73 -2.73
C LEU A 24 5.12 -2.15 -3.93
N LEU A 25 4.50 -2.27 -5.10
CA LEU A 25 5.17 -2.58 -6.38
C LEU A 25 5.79 -1.35 -7.06
N GLU A 26 5.73 -0.16 -6.44
CA GLU A 26 6.47 1.01 -6.90
C GLU A 26 7.83 1.13 -6.19
N THR A 27 8.77 1.81 -6.84
CA THR A 27 10.04 2.16 -6.20
C THR A 27 9.78 3.09 -5.01
N PRO A 28 10.57 3.04 -3.93
CA PRO A 28 10.31 3.82 -2.72
C PRO A 28 10.11 5.33 -2.96
N GLU A 29 10.74 5.89 -3.99
CA GLU A 29 10.65 7.31 -4.36
C GLU A 29 9.26 7.69 -4.90
N LYS A 30 8.55 6.73 -5.50
CA LYS A 30 7.21 6.90 -6.08
C LYS A 30 6.08 6.55 -5.11
N ARG A 31 6.40 5.95 -3.96
CA ARG A 31 5.41 5.59 -2.93
C ARG A 31 4.83 6.83 -2.25
N THR A 32 3.56 6.79 -1.89
CA THR A 32 2.91 7.84 -1.10
C THR A 32 3.63 8.05 0.23
N LYS A 33 4.09 9.29 0.46
CA LYS A 33 4.87 9.66 1.66
C LYS A 33 3.99 10.05 2.85
N VAL A 34 2.81 10.60 2.57
CA VAL A 34 1.84 11.01 3.58
C VAL A 34 0.47 10.51 3.16
N PHE A 35 -0.17 9.76 4.04
CA PHE A 35 -1.50 9.17 3.81
C PHE A 35 -2.24 9.02 5.13
N TYR A 36 -3.51 8.64 5.08
CA TYR A 36 -4.36 8.47 6.25
C TYR A 36 -4.71 6.99 6.48
N ARG A 37 -4.62 6.55 7.73
CA ARG A 37 -4.91 5.17 8.17
C ARG A 37 -6.21 5.11 8.96
N GLY A 38 -6.93 4.00 8.85
CA GLY A 38 -8.14 3.76 9.67
C GLY A 38 -9.44 4.23 9.02
N TYR A 39 -9.38 4.80 7.81
CA TYR A 39 -10.57 4.95 6.97
C TYR A 39 -10.83 3.62 6.24
N ASP A 40 -11.89 2.92 6.63
CA ASP A 40 -12.18 1.52 6.31
C ASP A 40 -12.89 1.30 4.96
N VAL A 41 -12.77 2.27 4.05
CA VAL A 41 -13.28 2.13 2.67
C VAL A 41 -12.24 1.41 1.82
N TYR A 42 -12.60 0.22 1.33
CA TYR A 42 -11.73 -0.60 0.52
C TYR A 42 -11.63 -0.10 -0.94
N ASP A 43 -10.41 -0.09 -1.48
CA ASP A 43 -10.09 0.21 -2.87
C ASP A 43 -9.61 -1.09 -3.57
N PRO A 44 -10.48 -1.74 -4.38
CA PRO A 44 -10.13 -2.99 -5.07
C PRO A 44 -9.19 -2.79 -6.26
N GLU A 45 -9.04 -1.57 -6.77
CA GLU A 45 -8.13 -1.28 -7.89
C GLU A 45 -6.69 -1.20 -7.39
N LYS A 46 -6.47 -0.47 -6.28
CA LYS A 46 -5.15 -0.34 -5.65
C LYS A 46 -4.81 -1.49 -4.69
N VAL A 47 -5.82 -2.26 -4.27
CA VAL A 47 -5.74 -3.35 -3.29
C VAL A 47 -5.22 -2.84 -1.95
N GLY A 48 -6.10 -2.12 -1.27
CA GLY A 48 -5.88 -1.58 0.07
C GLY A 48 -7.07 -0.75 0.52
N PHE A 49 -6.87 0.14 1.47
CA PHE A 49 -7.91 1.08 1.90
C PHE A 49 -7.67 2.45 1.25
N VAL A 50 -8.74 3.19 1.00
CA VAL A 50 -8.68 4.59 0.57
C VAL A 50 -7.93 5.37 1.65
N SER A 51 -6.77 5.91 1.28
CA SER A 51 -5.85 6.55 2.22
C SER A 51 -5.57 8.02 1.90
N GLU A 52 -6.26 8.58 0.91
CA GLU A 52 -6.09 9.95 0.41
C GLU A 52 -7.47 10.58 0.16
N GLY A 53 -7.53 11.91 0.16
CA GLY A 53 -8.76 12.69 -0.03
C GLY A 53 -9.47 13.07 1.28
N GLU A 54 -10.43 13.99 1.16
CA GLU A 54 -11.05 14.68 2.31
C GLU A 54 -11.67 13.73 3.35
N LYS A 55 -12.31 12.65 2.91
CA LYS A 55 -12.92 11.67 3.83
C LYS A 55 -11.86 10.89 4.61
N ALA A 56 -10.79 10.47 3.94
CA ALA A 56 -9.70 9.77 4.59
C ALA A 56 -8.97 10.70 5.58
N GLU A 57 -8.81 11.98 5.23
CA GLU A 57 -8.24 12.99 6.13
C GLU A 57 -9.10 13.25 7.36
N LYS A 58 -10.42 13.34 7.17
CA LYS A 58 -11.36 13.61 8.26
C LYS A 58 -11.44 12.47 9.27
N GLU A 59 -11.51 11.22 8.78
CA GLU A 59 -11.76 10.05 9.62
C GLU A 59 -10.46 9.32 10.04
N GLY A 60 -9.40 9.46 9.25
CA GLY A 60 -8.17 8.70 9.40
C GLY A 60 -7.07 9.40 10.20
N PHE A 61 -6.09 8.60 10.63
CA PHE A 61 -4.87 9.07 11.28
C PHE A 61 -3.80 9.38 10.23
N LYS A 62 -3.28 10.62 10.24
CA LYS A 62 -2.19 11.05 9.37
C LYS A 62 -0.92 10.25 9.66
N TYR A 63 -0.44 9.52 8.66
CA TYR A 63 0.80 8.76 8.69
C TYR A 63 1.83 9.42 7.76
N ASP A 64 2.97 9.83 8.33
CA ASP A 64 4.07 10.46 7.62
C ASP A 64 5.30 9.53 7.65
N THR A 65 5.76 9.11 6.47
CA THR A 65 6.87 8.16 6.33
C THR A 65 8.24 8.78 6.56
N SER A 66 8.34 10.11 6.73
CA SER A 66 9.59 10.80 7.07
C SER A 66 9.92 10.74 8.57
N LEU A 67 8.96 10.36 9.41
CA LEU A 67 9.17 10.23 10.86
C LEU A 67 9.96 8.96 11.20
N ILE A 68 10.65 8.98 12.35
CA ILE A 68 11.40 7.83 12.87
C ILE A 68 10.46 6.62 12.98
N ALA A 69 10.97 5.46 12.53
CA ALA A 69 10.25 4.18 12.46
C ALA A 69 9.11 4.09 11.42
N ASN A 70 8.76 5.17 10.72
CA ASN A 70 7.68 5.17 9.71
C ASN A 70 8.15 4.97 8.27
N GLY A 71 9.45 4.79 8.04
CA GLY A 71 10.04 4.68 6.70
C GLY A 71 9.37 3.61 5.84
N ASN A 72 9.12 3.94 4.57
CA ASN A 72 8.50 3.09 3.55
C ASN A 72 9.52 2.46 2.58
N GLN A 73 10.75 2.26 3.06
CA GLN A 73 11.89 1.79 2.28
C GLN A 73 11.95 0.26 2.21
N GLY A 74 12.82 -0.25 1.34
CA GLY A 74 13.01 -1.69 1.14
C GLY A 74 11.87 -2.33 0.35
N HIS A 75 11.87 -3.67 0.32
CA HIS A 75 10.98 -4.46 -0.53
C HIS A 75 11.04 -4.02 -2.00
N LEU A 76 12.22 -4.14 -2.60
CA LEU A 76 12.50 -3.68 -3.97
C LEU A 76 12.12 -4.70 -5.05
N TYR A 77 11.83 -5.94 -4.66
CA TYR A 77 11.44 -7.01 -5.58
C TYR A 77 10.15 -6.65 -6.32
N GLY A 78 10.17 -6.79 -7.64
CA GLY A 78 9.02 -6.52 -8.49
C GLY A 78 8.82 -5.05 -8.86
N THR A 79 9.63 -4.14 -8.32
CA THR A 79 9.50 -2.70 -8.62
C THR A 79 9.91 -2.33 -10.05
N ASP A 80 10.77 -3.16 -10.66
CA ASP A 80 11.29 -3.09 -12.01
C ASP A 80 10.48 -3.88 -13.03
N LEU A 81 9.44 -4.61 -12.60
CA LEU A 81 8.54 -5.31 -13.51
C LEU A 81 7.86 -4.33 -14.48
N PRO A 82 7.61 -4.75 -15.73
CA PRO A 82 6.72 -4.04 -16.63
C PRO A 82 5.35 -3.78 -15.96
N GLU A 83 4.72 -2.65 -16.31
CA GLU A 83 3.43 -2.25 -15.74
C GLU A 83 2.34 -3.33 -15.90
N GLN A 84 2.34 -4.05 -17.03
CA GLN A 84 1.40 -5.14 -17.28
C GLN A 84 1.63 -6.32 -16.32
N ASP A 85 2.88 -6.64 -16.02
CA ASP A 85 3.25 -7.73 -15.12
C ASP A 85 2.92 -7.38 -13.66
N LYS A 86 3.10 -6.10 -13.27
CA LYS A 86 2.64 -5.61 -11.96
C LYS A 86 1.13 -5.80 -11.78
N LYS A 87 0.34 -5.45 -12.81
CA LYS A 87 -1.12 -5.63 -12.78
C LYS A 87 -1.49 -7.11 -12.72
N ALA A 88 -0.86 -7.96 -13.53
CA ALA A 88 -1.11 -9.40 -13.50
C ALA A 88 -0.77 -10.01 -12.13
N LEU A 89 0.34 -9.59 -11.51
CA LEU A 89 0.72 -10.01 -10.17
C LEU A 89 -0.31 -9.58 -9.12
N ILE A 90 -0.81 -8.33 -9.20
CA ILE A 90 -1.87 -7.85 -8.30
C ILE A 90 -3.13 -8.70 -8.44
N GLU A 91 -3.58 -9.01 -9.66
CA GLU A 91 -4.75 -9.86 -9.89
C GLU A 91 -4.54 -11.28 -9.34
N TYR A 92 -3.35 -11.85 -9.51
CA TYR A 92 -3.00 -13.14 -8.88
C TYR A 92 -3.08 -13.06 -7.34
N LEU A 93 -2.52 -12.01 -6.74
CA LEU A 93 -2.53 -11.83 -5.28
C LEU A 93 -3.94 -11.62 -4.70
N LYS A 94 -4.92 -11.15 -5.50
CA LYS A 94 -6.34 -11.10 -5.10
C LYS A 94 -6.99 -12.48 -4.96
N THR A 95 -6.40 -13.52 -5.56
CA THR A 95 -6.92 -14.89 -5.51
C THR A 95 -6.46 -15.69 -4.28
N LEU A 96 -5.48 -15.16 -3.53
CA LEU A 96 -4.92 -15.76 -2.31
C LEU A 96 -5.62 -15.20 -1.07
#